data_AF-A0A968SSA0-F1
#
_entry.id   AF-A0A968SSA0-F1
#
_cell.length_a   1.000
_cell.length_b   1.000
_cell.length_c   1.000
_cell.angle_alpha   90.00
_cell.angle_beta   90.00
_cell.angle_gamma   90.00
#
_symmetry.space_group_name_H-M   'P 1'
#
loop_
_entity.id
_entity.type
_entity.pdbx_description
1 polymer ?
#
loop_
_entity_poly.entity_id
_entity_poly.type
_entity_poly.pdbx_seq_one_letter_code
_entity_poly.pdbx_strand_id
1 'polypeptide(L)'
;MPLSSKQWLGSILGLGSLLSLGSHVVMPHDVLAHPIGIPSGQTLFTIPESAQASQPTLIAQAIGVSGVWDTSEGQMTIQQQGSSVTATYTQDNGRIEGTLIGNVWEGFWSEDGSAQRCDTPINGRYHWGRIRFVFDGNAFQGTWSYCGEEPTRSWTGTRSGSGEAIRIPPVFNPPPNPSVTPINPPVVVAPPVTSIGGGWDTSEGQMTFQQQGSSVTATYTQDNGRIEGTMTGNVLEGFWSEDGSNRRCDTAINGRYHWGRIRFVFDGNSFQGTWSYCNDEPTLSWTGTRFSGDGSVVTPIAPAPSAAIAGAWNTSEGIMPLTLNGSTVTGYYSNDTQRIDGTLVGNTLDGYWSKNNSARSCDTLYNGRDHWGRIRFVFNGNSFTGVWGYCGEEPTRSWTGSR
;
A
#
# COMPACT_ATOMS: atom_id res chain seq x y z
N MET A 1 49.56 -39.74 22.97
CA MET A 1 49.11 -40.35 24.25
C MET A 1 47.67 -39.91 24.50
N PRO A 2 46.77 -40.81 24.94
CA PRO A 2 45.32 -40.68 24.78
C PRO A 2 44.55 -40.57 26.12
N LEU A 3 43.21 -40.59 26.01
CA LEU A 3 42.16 -40.91 27.01
C LEU A 3 41.59 -39.74 27.85
N SER A 4 40.28 -39.48 27.73
CA SER A 4 39.29 -40.23 28.51
C SER A 4 37.84 -39.88 28.12
N SER A 5 37.09 -40.95 27.91
CA SER A 5 35.64 -41.07 27.77
C SER A 5 34.88 -40.84 29.09
N LYS A 6 33.56 -40.61 28.99
CA LYS A 6 32.54 -41.23 29.86
C LYS A 6 31.16 -41.20 29.18
N GLN A 7 30.73 -42.38 28.75
CA GLN A 7 29.33 -42.75 28.51
C GLN A 7 28.66 -43.03 29.87
N TRP A 8 27.33 -42.86 29.93
CA TRP A 8 26.47 -43.64 30.84
C TRP A 8 25.23 -44.13 30.09
N LEU A 9 24.96 -45.42 30.29
CA LEU A 9 23.88 -46.25 29.77
C LEU A 9 22.64 -46.17 30.67
N GLY A 10 21.47 -46.51 30.13
CA GLY A 10 20.28 -46.80 30.94
C GLY A 10 19.00 -47.05 30.15
N SER A 11 18.93 -48.21 29.49
CA SER A 11 17.73 -48.78 28.85
C SER A 11 16.73 -49.35 29.89
N ILE A 12 15.44 -49.48 29.54
CA ILE A 12 14.64 -50.75 29.51
C ILE A 12 13.10 -50.52 29.62
N LEU A 13 12.41 -51.03 28.59
CA LEU A 13 11.11 -51.73 28.48
C LEU A 13 9.85 -51.27 29.24
N GLY A 14 8.75 -51.20 28.48
CA GLY A 14 7.38 -51.28 28.97
C GLY A 14 6.36 -51.44 27.83
N LEU A 15 6.19 -52.67 27.36
CA LEU A 15 5.06 -53.10 26.51
C LEU A 15 3.75 -53.08 27.32
N GLY A 16 2.67 -52.58 26.71
CA GLY A 16 1.32 -52.66 27.27
C GLY A 16 0.25 -52.43 26.21
N SER A 17 -0.19 -53.52 25.57
CA SER A 17 -1.43 -53.56 24.79
C SER A 17 -2.65 -53.40 25.69
N LEU A 18 -3.66 -52.64 25.24
CA LEU A 18 -5.03 -52.77 25.70
C LEU A 18 -5.99 -52.57 24.52
N LEU A 19 -6.65 -53.68 24.17
CA LEU A 19 -7.91 -53.74 23.44
C LEU A 19 -8.98 -52.94 24.18
N SER A 20 -9.86 -52.23 23.47
CA SER A 20 -11.31 -52.28 23.75
C SER A 20 -12.16 -51.54 22.71
N LEU A 21 -13.04 -52.33 22.10
CA LEU A 21 -14.45 -52.08 21.72
C LEU A 21 -14.83 -50.83 20.91
N GLY A 22 -15.47 -51.11 19.76
CA GLY A 22 -16.10 -50.12 18.92
C GLY A 22 -17.49 -49.70 19.36
N SER A 23 -18.07 -48.82 18.56
CA SER A 23 -19.51 -48.62 18.45
C SER A 23 -19.81 -48.08 17.06
N HIS A 24 -20.43 -48.92 16.24
CA HIS A 24 -21.21 -48.52 15.07
C HIS A 24 -22.38 -47.65 15.55
N VAL A 25 -22.52 -46.46 14.96
CA VAL A 25 -23.79 -45.72 14.97
C VAL A 25 -24.43 -45.90 13.60
N VAL A 26 -25.38 -46.81 13.55
CA VAL A 26 -26.41 -46.91 12.51
C VAL A 26 -27.47 -45.86 12.86
N MET A 27 -27.75 -44.94 11.93
CA MET A 27 -28.91 -44.04 12.02
C MET A 27 -30.07 -44.64 11.21
N PRO A 28 -31.28 -44.79 11.79
CA PRO A 28 -32.41 -45.42 11.12
C PRO A 28 -33.32 -44.41 10.39
N HIS A 29 -33.87 -44.94 9.28
CA HIS A 29 -35.25 -44.84 8.77
C HIS A 29 -35.95 -43.50 8.54
N ASP A 30 -36.32 -43.32 7.26
CA ASP A 30 -37.67 -43.06 6.74
C ASP A 30 -38.57 -42.08 7.49
N VAL A 31 -38.78 -40.91 6.88
CA VAL A 31 -39.97 -40.09 7.12
C VAL A 31 -40.78 -40.02 5.82
N LEU A 32 -41.97 -40.60 5.89
CA LEU A 32 -43.04 -40.55 4.90
C LEU A 32 -43.49 -39.11 4.64
N ALA A 33 -43.39 -38.67 3.38
CA ALA A 33 -44.04 -37.46 2.90
C ALA A 33 -45.56 -37.69 2.75
N HIS A 34 -46.37 -36.88 3.44
CA HIS A 34 -47.78 -36.69 3.15
C HIS A 34 -47.96 -35.44 2.28
N PRO A 35 -48.79 -35.46 1.23
CA PRO A 35 -49.11 -34.26 0.46
C PRO A 35 -50.22 -33.46 1.17
N ILE A 36 -49.89 -32.24 1.61
CA ILE A 36 -50.89 -31.24 2.01
C ILE A 36 -51.15 -30.36 0.79
N GLY A 37 -52.35 -30.46 0.23
CA GLY A 37 -52.85 -29.56 -0.80
C GLY A 37 -53.11 -28.17 -0.22
N ILE A 38 -52.58 -27.14 -0.88
CA ILE A 38 -52.92 -25.73 -0.62
C ILE A 38 -53.82 -25.24 -1.77
N PRO A 39 -54.95 -24.60 -1.46
CA PRO A 39 -55.88 -24.11 -2.47
C PRO A 39 -55.34 -22.86 -3.18
N SER A 40 -55.52 -22.87 -4.50
CA SER A 40 -55.31 -21.74 -5.41
C SER A 40 -56.25 -20.59 -5.09
N GLY A 41 -55.71 -19.38 -5.02
CA GLY A 41 -56.49 -18.16 -5.15
C GLY A 41 -56.12 -17.08 -4.16
N GLN A 42 -55.02 -16.35 -4.43
CA GLN A 42 -54.91 -14.96 -3.99
C GLN A 42 -54.25 -14.10 -5.07
N THR A 43 -54.87 -12.95 -5.26
CA THR A 43 -54.76 -11.96 -6.33
C THR A 43 -53.43 -11.21 -6.24
N LEU A 44 -52.74 -11.04 -7.38
CA LEU A 44 -51.57 -10.16 -7.49
C LEU A 44 -51.97 -8.71 -7.20
N PHE A 45 -51.41 -8.13 -6.14
CA PHE A 45 -51.28 -6.69 -5.98
C PHE A 45 -49.86 -6.27 -6.35
N THR A 46 -49.74 -5.51 -7.44
CA THR A 46 -48.49 -4.90 -7.90
C THR A 46 -48.17 -3.72 -6.98
N ILE A 47 -47.02 -3.77 -6.30
CA ILE A 47 -46.48 -2.63 -5.56
C ILE A 47 -45.58 -1.84 -6.52
N PRO A 48 -45.75 -0.52 -6.69
CA PRO A 48 -44.87 0.25 -7.56
C PRO A 48 -43.47 0.36 -6.96
N GLU A 49 -42.50 0.10 -7.83
CA GLU A 49 -41.07 0.20 -7.63
C GLU A 49 -40.69 1.59 -7.10
N SER A 50 -40.18 1.60 -5.87
CA SER A 50 -39.75 2.83 -5.20
C SER A 50 -38.47 3.35 -5.85
N ALA A 51 -38.53 4.60 -6.33
CA ALA A 51 -37.39 5.33 -6.83
C ALA A 51 -36.34 5.49 -5.71
N GLN A 52 -35.26 4.72 -5.76
CA GLN A 52 -34.08 4.96 -4.94
C GLN A 52 -33.39 6.24 -5.44
N ALA A 53 -33.51 7.30 -4.66
CA ALA A 53 -32.75 8.53 -4.82
C ALA A 53 -31.25 8.20 -4.75
N SER A 54 -30.53 8.49 -5.83
CA SER A 54 -29.07 8.43 -5.92
C SER A 54 -28.48 9.43 -4.93
N GLN A 55 -27.85 8.93 -3.86
CA GLN A 55 -27.05 9.78 -2.99
C GLN A 55 -25.74 10.17 -3.70
N PRO A 56 -25.34 11.45 -3.68
CA PRO A 56 -24.08 11.88 -4.28
C PRO A 56 -22.91 11.24 -3.53
N THR A 57 -22.10 10.47 -4.26
CA THR A 57 -20.82 9.99 -3.77
C THR A 57 -19.91 11.19 -3.54
N LEU A 58 -19.61 11.49 -2.26
CA LEU A 58 -18.58 12.45 -1.87
C LEU A 58 -17.22 11.90 -2.33
N ILE A 59 -16.77 12.34 -3.50
CA ILE A 59 -15.37 12.21 -3.89
C ILE A 59 -14.60 13.08 -2.90
N ALA A 60 -13.85 12.46 -1.99
CA ALA A 60 -12.95 13.19 -1.10
C ALA A 60 -12.04 14.07 -1.97
N GLN A 61 -12.23 15.38 -1.91
CA GLN A 61 -11.39 16.31 -2.66
C GLN A 61 -9.94 16.11 -2.19
N ALA A 62 -9.04 15.87 -3.14
CA ALA A 62 -7.62 15.87 -2.85
C ALA A 62 -7.25 17.21 -2.21
N ILE A 63 -6.70 17.18 -1.01
CA ILE A 63 -6.32 18.40 -0.28
C ILE A 63 -5.14 19.04 -1.01
N GLY A 64 -5.33 20.27 -1.48
CA GLY A 64 -4.26 21.08 -2.05
C GLY A 64 -3.38 21.64 -0.94
N VAL A 65 -2.13 21.19 -0.85
CA VAL A 65 -1.18 21.61 0.20
C VAL A 65 -0.19 22.69 -0.26
N SER A 66 -0.12 22.97 -1.57
CA SER A 66 0.74 24.02 -2.14
C SER A 66 0.50 25.39 -1.52
N GLY A 67 1.56 26.09 -1.11
CA GLY A 67 1.47 27.44 -0.53
C GLY A 67 2.59 27.73 0.47
N VAL A 68 2.50 28.88 1.12
CA VAL A 68 3.40 29.29 2.19
C VAL A 68 2.78 28.94 3.54
N TRP A 69 3.59 28.42 4.44
CA TRP A 69 3.21 27.94 5.76
C TRP A 69 4.16 28.52 6.81
N ASP A 70 3.59 29.04 7.88
CA ASP A 70 4.32 29.41 9.10
C ASP A 70 4.40 28.16 9.98
N THR A 71 5.61 27.66 10.21
CA THR A 71 5.85 26.39 10.92
C THR A 71 6.71 26.59 12.17
N SER A 72 6.78 25.56 13.02
CA SER A 72 7.70 25.55 14.16
C SER A 72 9.19 25.64 13.78
N GLU A 73 9.54 25.27 12.54
CA GLU A 73 10.90 25.31 11.99
C GLU A 73 11.09 26.48 10.99
N GLY A 74 10.26 27.52 11.13
CA GLY A 74 10.27 28.70 10.26
C GLY A 74 9.31 28.61 9.07
N GLN A 75 9.48 29.52 8.12
CA GLN A 75 8.59 29.59 6.97
C GLN A 75 8.89 28.48 5.98
N MET A 76 7.88 27.73 5.58
CA MET A 76 7.94 26.64 4.62
C MET A 76 7.10 26.96 3.38
N THR A 77 7.66 26.77 2.18
CA THR A 77 6.94 26.87 0.91
C THR A 77 6.76 25.48 0.33
N ILE A 78 5.51 25.01 0.25
CA ILE A 78 5.13 23.72 -0.31
C ILE A 78 4.74 23.86 -1.78
N GLN A 79 5.23 22.96 -2.63
CA GLN A 79 4.83 22.75 -4.01
C GLN A 79 4.35 21.31 -4.20
N GLN A 80 3.07 21.15 -4.57
CA GLN A 80 2.46 19.86 -4.86
C GLN A 80 2.25 19.67 -6.37
N GLN A 81 2.65 18.51 -6.87
CA GLN A 81 2.39 18.02 -8.22
C GLN A 81 1.78 16.61 -8.12
N GLY A 82 0.45 16.52 -8.16
CA GLY A 82 -0.24 15.25 -7.87
C GLY A 82 -0.04 14.82 -6.41
N SER A 83 0.43 13.60 -6.19
CA SER A 83 0.84 13.13 -4.85
C SER A 83 2.31 13.45 -4.53
N SER A 84 3.13 13.88 -5.51
CA SER A 84 4.49 14.33 -5.21
C SER A 84 4.45 15.71 -4.55
N VAL A 85 5.10 15.84 -3.40
CA VAL A 85 5.18 17.10 -2.66
C VAL A 85 6.63 17.41 -2.36
N THR A 86 7.03 18.64 -2.69
CA THR A 86 8.32 19.20 -2.31
C THR A 86 8.10 20.44 -1.48
N ALA A 87 9.03 20.75 -0.58
CA ALA A 87 9.05 22.04 0.09
C ALA A 87 10.46 22.53 0.34
N THR A 88 10.57 23.83 0.57
CA THR A 88 11.76 24.49 1.11
C THR A 88 11.37 25.23 2.38
N TYR A 89 12.23 25.23 3.38
CA TYR A 89 12.04 26.06 4.57
C TYR A 89 13.30 26.87 4.87
N THR A 90 13.12 28.04 5.48
CA THR A 90 14.15 29.07 5.57
C THR A 90 15.32 28.69 6.48
N GLN A 91 15.09 27.79 7.43
CA GLN A 91 16.11 27.32 8.35
C GLN A 91 17.06 26.35 7.65
N ASP A 92 18.37 26.61 7.76
CA ASP A 92 19.45 25.74 7.31
C ASP A 92 19.38 25.26 5.85
N ASN A 93 18.83 26.11 4.97
CA ASN A 93 18.55 25.82 3.56
C ASN A 93 17.75 24.52 3.38
N GLY A 94 16.80 24.28 4.28
CA GLY A 94 16.04 23.05 4.39
C GLY A 94 15.18 22.74 3.17
N ARG A 95 15.15 21.45 2.82
CA ARG A 95 14.36 20.90 1.72
C ARG A 95 13.63 19.64 2.16
N ILE A 96 12.36 19.51 1.77
CA ILE A 96 11.53 18.34 2.04
C ILE A 96 11.05 17.75 0.71
N GLU A 97 11.04 16.42 0.61
CA GLU A 97 10.45 15.68 -0.49
C GLU A 97 9.65 14.51 0.05
N GLY A 98 8.50 14.21 -0.58
CA GLY A 98 7.75 13.01 -0.24
C GLY A 98 6.47 12.85 -1.04
N THR A 99 5.59 12.01 -0.49
CA THR A 99 4.33 11.61 -1.12
C THR A 99 3.16 11.96 -0.21
N LEU A 100 2.14 12.64 -0.76
CA LEU A 100 0.87 12.93 -0.12
C LEU A 100 -0.18 11.90 -0.52
N ILE A 101 -0.71 11.18 0.48
CA ILE A 101 -1.81 10.22 0.34
C ILE A 101 -2.96 10.67 1.25
N GLY A 102 -4.08 11.06 0.65
CA GLY A 102 -5.19 11.67 1.39
C GLY A 102 -4.76 13.00 2.01
N ASN A 103 -4.71 13.06 3.34
CA ASN A 103 -4.21 14.21 4.09
C ASN A 103 -2.85 13.98 4.76
N VAL A 104 -2.18 12.86 4.47
CA VAL A 104 -0.90 12.49 5.10
C VAL A 104 0.23 12.64 4.10
N TRP A 105 1.21 13.47 4.41
CA TRP A 105 2.45 13.63 3.66
C TRP A 105 3.62 12.98 4.40
N GLU A 106 4.21 11.94 3.83
CA GLU A 106 5.38 11.25 4.36
C GLU A 106 6.56 11.42 3.41
N GLY A 107 7.78 11.52 3.96
CA GLY A 107 8.95 11.86 3.17
C GLY A 107 10.22 12.07 4.01
N PHE A 108 11.14 12.87 3.45
CA PHE A 108 12.41 13.21 4.09
C PHE A 108 12.67 14.71 4.05
N TRP A 109 13.19 15.24 5.15
CA TRP A 109 13.79 16.58 5.19
C TRP A 109 15.32 16.47 5.03
N SER A 110 15.97 17.50 4.49
CA SER A 110 17.42 17.59 4.34
C SER A 110 17.93 19.03 4.38
N GLU A 111 19.04 19.25 5.08
CA GLU A 111 19.64 20.56 5.37
C GLU A 111 21.15 20.54 5.11
N ASP A 112 21.76 21.72 5.10
CA ASP A 112 23.21 21.85 5.01
C ASP A 112 23.91 21.56 6.36
N GLY A 113 23.20 21.73 7.48
CA GLY A 113 23.69 21.46 8.82
C GLY A 113 22.54 21.19 9.79
N SER A 114 22.75 20.30 10.75
CA SER A 114 21.81 20.00 11.83
C SER A 114 22.56 19.47 13.06
N ALA A 115 21.88 19.30 14.19
CA ALA A 115 22.50 18.78 15.41
C ALA A 115 22.99 17.32 15.26
N GLN A 116 22.47 16.58 14.28
CA GLN A 116 22.86 15.19 14.02
C GLN A 116 23.21 15.00 12.55
N ARG A 117 24.48 14.70 12.30
CA ARG A 117 24.94 14.24 11.00
C ARG A 117 24.66 12.75 10.87
N CYS A 118 24.03 12.34 9.78
CA CYS A 118 23.79 10.96 9.42
C CYS A 118 25.02 10.33 8.76
N ASP A 119 25.11 9.00 8.78
CA ASP A 119 26.22 8.27 8.17
C ASP A 119 26.12 8.22 6.65
N THR A 120 24.90 8.28 6.11
CA THR A 120 24.61 8.25 4.68
C THR A 120 24.02 9.59 4.23
N PRO A 121 24.28 10.03 2.98
CA PRO A 121 23.63 11.22 2.45
C PRO A 121 22.30 10.87 1.76
N ILE A 122 21.32 11.76 1.86
CA ILE A 122 20.16 11.82 0.95
C ILE A 122 20.31 13.06 0.09
N ASN A 123 20.20 12.91 -1.23
CA ASN A 123 20.38 13.99 -2.21
C ASN A 123 21.68 14.79 -2.01
N GLY A 124 22.76 14.10 -1.64
CA GLY A 124 24.07 14.71 -1.40
C GLY A 124 24.23 15.40 -0.04
N ARG A 125 23.22 15.38 0.84
CA ARG A 125 23.25 16.01 2.17
C ARG A 125 23.28 14.97 3.28
N TYR A 126 24.17 15.15 4.26
CA TYR A 126 24.31 14.25 5.43
C TYR A 126 23.44 14.67 6.62
N HIS A 127 22.76 15.80 6.56
CA HIS A 127 21.85 16.24 7.61
C HIS A 127 20.44 16.07 7.08
N TRP A 128 19.80 14.96 7.44
CA TRP A 128 18.47 14.61 6.94
C TRP A 128 17.70 13.80 7.97
N GLY A 129 16.41 13.60 7.72
CA GLY A 129 15.60 12.66 8.49
C GLY A 129 14.20 12.45 7.92
N ARG A 130 13.39 11.59 8.54
CA ARG A 130 12.03 11.27 8.08
C ARG A 130 11.03 12.33 8.57
N ILE A 131 9.97 12.55 7.79
CA ILE A 131 8.82 13.38 8.16
C ILE A 131 7.50 12.61 7.99
N ARG A 132 6.51 13.02 8.78
CA ARG A 132 5.10 12.63 8.60
C ARG A 132 4.19 13.78 9.02
N PHE A 133 3.54 14.42 8.06
CA PHE A 133 2.62 15.54 8.28
C PHE A 133 1.18 15.12 8.00
N VAL A 134 0.24 15.55 8.84
CA VAL A 134 -1.20 15.32 8.70
C VAL A 134 -1.88 16.67 8.58
N PHE A 135 -2.46 16.95 7.40
CA PHE A 135 -3.13 18.20 7.08
C PHE A 135 -4.59 18.20 7.57
N ASP A 136 -5.00 19.34 8.10
CA ASP A 136 -6.37 19.67 8.50
C ASP A 136 -6.68 21.10 8.02
N GLY A 137 -7.11 21.21 6.76
CA GLY A 137 -7.39 22.48 6.11
C GLY A 137 -6.17 23.42 6.03
N ASN A 138 -6.19 24.47 6.83
CA ASN A 138 -5.14 25.51 6.88
C ASN A 138 -4.08 25.24 7.96
N ALA A 139 -4.10 24.07 8.60
CA ALA A 139 -3.09 23.66 9.57
C ALA A 139 -2.56 22.26 9.24
N PHE A 140 -1.38 21.92 9.76
CA PHE A 140 -0.93 20.54 9.84
C PHE A 140 -0.27 20.25 11.19
N GLN A 141 -0.40 19.00 11.62
CA GLN A 141 0.37 18.42 12.71
C GLN A 141 1.28 17.35 12.15
N GLY A 142 2.54 17.35 12.57
CA GLY A 142 3.52 16.45 12.02
C GLY A 142 4.56 16.00 13.02
N THR A 143 5.30 14.99 12.62
CA THR A 143 6.50 14.55 13.31
C THR A 143 7.69 14.44 12.38
N TRP A 144 8.89 14.54 12.95
CA TRP A 144 10.16 14.33 12.28
C TRP A 144 11.14 13.52 13.15
N SER A 145 12.19 13.01 12.53
CA SER A 145 13.31 12.32 13.17
C SER A 145 14.63 12.71 12.50
N TYR A 146 15.76 12.27 13.08
CA TYR A 146 17.04 12.28 12.36
C TYR A 146 17.25 10.95 11.65
N CYS A 147 17.89 11.01 10.47
CA CYS A 147 18.28 9.86 9.69
C CYS A 147 17.09 8.91 9.44
N GLY A 148 17.31 7.60 9.49
CA GLY A 148 16.27 6.59 9.26
C GLY A 148 15.36 6.29 10.45
N GLU A 149 15.46 7.05 11.55
CA GLU A 149 14.68 6.78 12.78
C GLU A 149 13.18 7.05 12.58
N GLU A 150 12.35 6.52 13.47
CA GLU A 150 10.90 6.77 13.44
C GLU A 150 10.58 8.22 13.86
N PRO A 151 9.73 8.96 13.11
CA PRO A 151 9.36 10.34 13.43
C PRO A 151 8.66 10.49 14.78
N THR A 152 9.36 11.10 15.76
CA THR A 152 8.86 11.28 17.14
C THR A 152 8.87 12.73 17.61
N ARG A 153 9.58 13.63 16.92
CA ARG A 153 9.70 15.04 17.30
C ARG A 153 8.63 15.86 16.61
N SER A 154 7.96 16.78 17.30
CA SER A 154 6.85 17.54 16.72
C SER A 154 7.32 18.56 15.66
N TRP A 155 6.54 18.69 14.60
CA TRP A 155 6.60 19.77 13.61
C TRP A 155 5.18 20.22 13.32
N THR A 156 4.86 21.49 13.55
CA THR A 156 3.50 22.02 13.31
C THR A 156 3.55 23.17 12.33
N GLY A 157 2.46 23.43 11.62
CA GLY A 157 2.38 24.59 10.74
C GLY A 157 0.97 25.05 10.43
N THR A 158 0.87 26.33 10.06
CA THR A 158 -0.36 27.00 9.65
C THR A 158 -0.13 27.76 8.35
N ARG A 159 -1.10 27.76 7.45
CA ARG A 159 -0.97 28.36 6.13
C ARG A 159 -0.93 29.88 6.25
N SER A 160 0.17 30.48 5.81
CA SER A 160 0.38 31.93 5.84
C SER A 160 -0.66 32.65 4.97
N GLY A 161 -1.25 33.73 5.50
CA GLY A 161 -2.25 34.53 4.77
C GLY A 161 -3.70 34.02 4.84
N SER A 162 -3.98 32.98 5.64
CA SER A 162 -5.35 32.50 5.87
C SER A 162 -6.16 33.30 6.90
N GLY A 163 -5.59 34.37 7.46
CA GLY A 163 -6.36 35.42 8.13
C GLY A 163 -7.11 35.00 9.40
N GLU A 164 -6.38 34.74 10.48
CA GLU A 164 -6.80 35.21 11.80
C GLU A 164 -5.56 35.63 12.61
N ALA A 165 -5.54 36.89 13.02
CA ALA A 165 -4.36 37.61 13.43
C ALA A 165 -3.95 37.31 14.89
N ILE A 166 -2.81 36.64 15.10
CA ILE A 166 -2.07 36.78 16.36
C ILE A 166 -1.13 37.98 16.23
N ARG A 167 -1.36 39.00 17.08
CA ARG A 167 -0.56 40.22 17.15
C ARG A 167 0.86 39.93 17.65
N ILE A 168 1.86 40.24 16.84
CA ILE A 168 3.28 40.39 17.24
C ILE A 168 3.66 41.88 17.07
N PRO A 169 4.59 42.45 17.88
CA PRO A 169 4.84 43.89 17.99
C PRO A 169 5.46 44.51 16.71
N PRO A 170 5.44 45.86 16.57
CA PRO A 170 5.74 46.54 15.32
C PRO A 170 7.22 46.49 14.97
N VAL A 171 7.53 45.89 13.82
CA VAL A 171 8.83 46.05 13.14
C VAL A 171 8.69 47.15 12.08
N PHE A 172 9.70 48.01 12.01
CA PHE A 172 9.82 49.18 11.15
C PHE A 172 9.50 48.88 9.67
N ASN A 173 8.56 49.63 9.09
CA ASN A 173 8.26 49.62 7.65
C ASN A 173 9.39 50.28 6.85
N PRO A 174 10.03 49.59 5.88
CA PRO A 174 10.69 50.26 4.76
C PRO A 174 9.66 50.86 3.80
N PRO A 175 10.03 51.90 3.02
CA PRO A 175 9.10 52.68 2.20
C PRO A 175 8.41 51.85 1.11
N PRO A 176 7.20 52.25 0.69
CA PRO A 176 6.36 51.50 -0.24
C PRO A 176 7.04 51.36 -1.61
N ASN A 177 7.38 50.11 -1.96
CA ASN A 177 7.77 49.72 -3.30
C ASN A 177 6.53 49.89 -4.23
N PRO A 178 6.63 50.61 -5.37
CA PRO A 178 5.51 50.80 -6.27
C PRO A 178 4.89 49.46 -6.73
N SER A 179 3.56 49.43 -6.72
CA SER A 179 2.70 48.28 -7.04
C SER A 179 3.11 47.57 -8.33
N VAL A 180 3.76 46.42 -8.18
CA VAL A 180 3.93 45.46 -9.26
C VAL A 180 2.65 44.65 -9.34
N THR A 181 1.85 44.86 -10.40
CA THR A 181 0.77 43.95 -10.78
C THR A 181 1.33 42.52 -10.86
N PRO A 182 0.74 41.52 -10.17
CA PRO A 182 1.19 40.14 -10.26
C PRO A 182 1.07 39.69 -11.72
N ILE A 183 2.20 39.58 -12.40
CA ILE A 183 2.28 38.92 -13.70
C ILE A 183 2.15 37.45 -13.36
N ASN A 184 0.99 36.83 -13.66
CA ASN A 184 0.85 35.38 -13.52
C ASN A 184 2.00 34.73 -14.29
N PRO A 185 2.86 33.94 -13.64
CA PRO A 185 3.91 33.21 -14.34
C PRO A 185 3.25 32.38 -15.44
N PRO A 186 3.86 32.27 -16.63
CA PRO A 186 3.34 31.38 -17.65
C PRO A 186 3.21 29.98 -17.05
N VAL A 187 2.01 29.40 -17.14
CA VAL A 187 1.75 28.03 -16.72
C VAL A 187 2.60 27.14 -17.63
N VAL A 188 3.75 26.71 -17.13
CA VAL A 188 4.61 25.75 -17.83
C VAL A 188 3.88 24.42 -17.78
N VAL A 189 3.26 24.03 -18.89
CA VAL A 189 2.61 22.73 -19.03
C VAL A 189 3.72 21.69 -18.97
N ALA A 190 3.73 20.89 -17.89
CA ALA A 190 4.70 19.81 -17.74
C ALA A 190 4.61 18.85 -18.94
N PRO A 191 5.75 18.31 -19.43
CA PRO A 191 5.73 17.34 -20.52
C PRO A 191 4.87 16.12 -20.14
N PRO A 192 4.17 15.52 -21.12
CA PRO A 192 3.34 14.35 -20.85
C PRO A 192 4.18 13.20 -20.28
N VAL A 193 3.74 12.64 -19.16
CA VAL A 193 4.35 11.45 -18.55
C VAL A 193 3.71 10.19 -19.13
N THR A 194 4.53 9.17 -19.40
CA THR A 194 4.04 7.88 -19.88
C THR A 194 3.17 7.23 -18.79
N SER A 195 2.00 6.71 -19.18
CA SER A 195 1.13 5.95 -18.28
C SER A 195 1.60 4.50 -18.19
N ILE A 196 2.07 4.07 -17.02
CA ILE A 196 2.65 2.75 -16.78
C ILE A 196 1.81 1.87 -15.83
N GLY A 197 0.73 2.41 -15.27
CA GLY A 197 -0.12 1.69 -14.31
C GLY A 197 -0.63 0.34 -14.85
N GLY A 198 -0.85 -0.62 -13.96
CA GLY A 198 -1.26 -1.99 -14.31
C GLY A 198 -0.17 -3.03 -14.05
N GLY A 199 -0.42 -4.25 -14.51
CA GLY A 199 0.43 -5.40 -14.22
C GLY A 199 1.50 -5.67 -15.28
N TRP A 200 2.65 -6.15 -14.82
CA TRP A 200 3.87 -6.39 -15.57
C TRP A 200 4.50 -7.71 -15.13
N ASP A 201 5.04 -8.43 -16.11
CA ASP A 201 5.93 -9.57 -15.90
C ASP A 201 7.37 -9.06 -15.95
N THR A 202 8.15 -9.26 -14.88
CA THR A 202 9.49 -8.69 -14.75
C THR A 202 10.52 -9.76 -14.37
N SER A 203 11.80 -9.44 -14.50
CA SER A 203 12.88 -10.33 -14.08
C SER A 203 12.87 -10.66 -12.59
N GLU A 204 12.26 -9.80 -11.76
CA GLU A 204 12.10 -9.97 -10.30
C GLU A 204 10.67 -10.43 -9.93
N GLY A 205 9.97 -11.04 -10.88
CA GLY A 205 8.62 -11.55 -10.72
C GLY A 205 7.53 -10.57 -11.16
N GLN A 206 6.28 -10.93 -10.83
CA GLN A 206 5.13 -10.13 -11.24
C GLN A 206 5.08 -8.82 -10.46
N MET A 207 4.86 -7.73 -11.16
CA MET A 207 4.80 -6.38 -10.60
C MET A 207 3.50 -5.69 -10.99
N THR A 208 2.95 -4.84 -10.12
CA THR A 208 1.82 -3.98 -10.45
C THR A 208 2.13 -2.54 -10.10
N PHE A 209 2.17 -1.66 -11.10
CA PHE A 209 2.34 -0.23 -10.91
C PHE A 209 1.00 0.47 -10.66
N GLN A 210 1.00 1.39 -9.71
CA GLN A 210 -0.02 2.41 -9.51
C GLN A 210 0.62 3.76 -9.78
N GLN A 211 0.02 4.55 -10.68
CA GLN A 211 0.56 5.86 -11.05
C GLN A 211 -0.49 6.94 -10.83
N GLN A 212 -0.09 8.02 -10.16
CA GLN A 212 -0.88 9.23 -9.98
C GLN A 212 -0.04 10.44 -10.42
N GLY A 213 -0.27 10.89 -11.65
CA GLY A 213 0.58 11.90 -12.27
C GLY A 213 2.01 11.37 -12.45
N SER A 214 3.00 12.08 -11.89
CA SER A 214 4.39 11.63 -11.89
C SER A 214 4.71 10.64 -10.77
N SER A 215 3.93 10.55 -9.70
CA SER A 215 4.23 9.61 -8.61
C SER A 215 3.82 8.19 -8.97
N VAL A 216 4.69 7.24 -8.66
CA VAL A 216 4.48 5.81 -8.92
C VAL A 216 4.76 5.03 -7.66
N THR A 217 3.85 4.13 -7.32
CA THR A 217 4.12 3.04 -6.40
C THR A 217 3.98 1.71 -7.13
N ALA A 218 4.67 0.68 -6.67
CA ALA A 218 4.46 -0.66 -7.17
C ALA A 218 4.61 -1.69 -6.04
N THR A 219 4.03 -2.86 -6.27
CA THR A 219 4.34 -4.06 -5.50
C THR A 219 4.80 -5.13 -6.46
N TYR A 220 5.79 -5.92 -6.05
CA TYR A 220 6.18 -7.12 -6.78
C TYR A 220 6.28 -8.31 -5.85
N THR A 221 6.14 -9.50 -6.42
CA THR A 221 5.82 -10.72 -5.67
C THR A 221 6.97 -11.25 -4.83
N GLN A 222 8.21 -10.97 -5.23
CA GLN A 222 9.39 -11.42 -4.53
C GLN A 222 9.61 -10.62 -3.25
N ASP A 223 9.84 -11.32 -2.13
CA ASP A 223 10.23 -10.77 -0.82
C ASP A 223 9.37 -9.58 -0.31
N ASN A 224 8.06 -9.63 -0.60
CA ASN A 224 7.09 -8.57 -0.31
C ASN A 224 7.54 -7.20 -0.86
N GLY A 225 8.13 -7.22 -2.05
CA GLY A 225 8.74 -6.09 -2.72
C GLY A 225 7.81 -4.91 -2.96
N ARG A 226 8.33 -3.72 -2.74
CA ARG A 226 7.65 -2.44 -2.97
C ARG A 226 8.55 -1.51 -3.77
N ILE A 227 7.93 -0.70 -4.61
CA ILE A 227 8.59 0.40 -5.32
C ILE A 227 7.88 1.70 -5.00
N GLU A 228 8.68 2.75 -4.80
CA GLU A 228 8.22 4.14 -4.71
C GLU A 228 9.13 5.00 -5.58
N GLY A 229 8.57 5.78 -6.49
CA GLY A 229 9.35 6.57 -7.44
C GLY A 229 8.58 7.67 -8.13
N THR A 230 9.29 8.41 -8.98
CA THR A 230 8.78 9.53 -9.77
C THR A 230 9.10 9.34 -11.24
N MET A 231 8.10 9.57 -12.08
CA MET A 231 8.17 9.57 -13.53
C MET A 231 8.58 10.95 -14.06
N THR A 232 9.60 10.96 -14.91
CA THR A 232 9.98 12.11 -15.75
C THR A 232 9.99 11.65 -17.21
N GLY A 233 8.98 12.05 -17.99
CA GLY A 233 8.78 11.52 -19.34
C GLY A 233 8.46 10.03 -19.31
N ASN A 234 9.36 9.20 -19.85
CA ASN A 234 9.26 7.73 -19.85
C ASN A 234 10.23 7.06 -18.86
N VAL A 235 10.86 7.82 -17.96
CA VAL A 235 11.82 7.29 -16.99
C VAL A 235 11.23 7.32 -15.59
N LEU A 236 11.21 6.18 -14.91
CA LEU A 236 10.89 6.04 -13.48
C LEU A 236 12.20 5.95 -12.69
N GLU A 237 12.40 6.84 -11.73
CA GLU A 237 13.49 6.77 -10.76
C GLU A 237 12.92 6.72 -9.33
N GLY A 238 13.56 5.97 -8.45
CA GLY A 238 13.04 5.76 -7.10
C GLY A 238 13.79 4.69 -6.32
N PHE A 239 13.06 4.02 -5.42
CA PHE A 239 13.59 2.96 -4.58
C PHE A 239 12.74 1.71 -4.65
N TRP A 240 13.39 0.55 -4.56
CA TRP A 240 12.76 -0.71 -4.21
C TRP A 240 13.01 -1.05 -2.74
N SER A 241 12.11 -1.78 -2.09
CA SER A 241 12.31 -2.30 -0.72
C SER A 241 11.61 -3.63 -0.47
N GLU A 242 12.27 -4.52 0.26
CA GLU A 242 11.87 -5.89 0.57
C GLU A 242 12.00 -6.19 2.07
N ASP A 243 11.44 -7.30 2.52
CA ASP A 243 11.63 -7.77 3.89
C ASP A 243 13.00 -8.46 4.09
N GLY A 244 13.58 -8.99 3.01
CA GLY A 244 14.89 -9.64 3.00
C GLY A 244 15.55 -9.55 1.63
N SER A 245 16.88 -9.47 1.59
CA SER A 245 17.69 -9.50 0.37
C SER A 245 19.11 -9.95 0.67
N ASN A 246 19.92 -10.23 -0.36
CA ASN A 246 21.32 -10.64 -0.19
C ASN A 246 22.19 -9.58 0.49
N ARG A 247 21.74 -8.32 0.53
CA ARG A 247 22.46 -7.23 1.18
C ARG A 247 21.51 -6.37 2.00
N ARG A 248 21.70 -6.45 3.32
CA ARG A 248 21.13 -5.51 4.27
C ARG A 248 21.87 -4.17 4.17
N CYS A 249 21.13 -3.08 4.13
CA CYS A 249 21.63 -1.73 4.21
C CYS A 249 21.80 -1.27 5.66
N ASP A 250 22.63 -0.25 5.86
CA ASP A 250 22.84 0.33 7.20
C ASP A 250 21.65 1.15 7.68
N THR A 251 20.90 1.73 6.74
CA THR A 251 19.70 2.53 7.02
C THR A 251 18.44 1.81 6.55
N ALA A 252 17.30 2.13 7.18
CA ALA A 252 16.00 1.69 6.72
C ALA A 252 15.34 2.76 5.83
N ILE A 253 14.62 2.32 4.80
CA ILE A 253 13.61 3.12 4.09
C ILE A 253 12.25 2.49 4.40
N ASN A 254 11.29 3.29 4.86
CA ASN A 254 9.94 2.84 5.24
C ASN A 254 9.96 1.64 6.21
N GLY A 255 10.89 1.66 7.16
CA GLY A 255 11.05 0.59 8.16
C GLY A 255 11.78 -0.67 7.68
N ARG A 256 12.24 -0.72 6.42
CA ARG A 256 12.92 -1.88 5.80
C ARG A 256 14.39 -1.60 5.53
N TYR A 257 15.26 -2.54 5.93
CA TYR A 257 16.71 -2.45 5.72
C TYR A 257 17.19 -3.13 4.42
N HIS A 258 16.30 -3.74 3.66
CA HIS A 258 16.63 -4.36 2.38
C HIS A 258 15.99 -3.50 1.28
N TRP A 259 16.77 -2.61 0.70
CA TRP A 259 16.29 -1.65 -0.29
C TRP A 259 17.42 -1.25 -1.23
N GLY A 260 17.07 -0.55 -2.30
CA GLY A 260 18.04 0.11 -3.16
C GLY A 260 17.41 1.01 -4.20
N ARG A 261 18.22 1.59 -5.08
CA ARG A 261 17.75 2.55 -6.10
C ARG A 261 17.28 1.81 -7.35
N ILE A 262 16.30 2.39 -8.05
CA ILE A 262 15.85 1.94 -9.37
C ILE A 262 15.91 3.07 -10.39
N ARG A 263 16.09 2.68 -11.65
CA ARG A 263 15.91 3.53 -12.83
C ARG A 263 15.36 2.70 -13.97
N PHE A 264 14.08 2.87 -14.32
CA PHE A 264 13.42 2.14 -15.41
C PHE A 264 13.10 3.08 -16.57
N VAL A 265 13.34 2.64 -17.80
CA VAL A 265 13.04 3.37 -19.03
C VAL A 265 11.98 2.58 -19.80
N PHE A 266 10.80 3.17 -19.94
CA PHE A 266 9.64 2.55 -20.58
C PHE A 266 9.64 2.80 -22.09
N ASP A 267 9.33 1.74 -22.85
CA ASP A 267 9.06 1.74 -24.27
C ASP A 267 7.78 0.93 -24.56
N GLY A 268 6.64 1.62 -24.52
CA GLY A 268 5.31 1.05 -24.71
C GLY A 268 4.98 -0.03 -23.68
N ASN A 269 4.91 -1.28 -24.13
CA ASN A 269 4.58 -2.45 -23.30
C ASN A 269 5.82 -3.16 -22.73
N SER A 270 6.98 -2.50 -22.75
CA SER A 270 8.22 -3.02 -22.17
C SER A 270 8.96 -1.93 -21.41
N PHE A 271 9.83 -2.32 -20.49
CA PHE A 271 10.82 -1.43 -19.92
C PHE A 271 12.17 -2.12 -19.76
N GLN A 272 13.22 -1.33 -19.91
CA GLN A 272 14.59 -1.69 -19.56
C GLN A 272 15.01 -0.86 -18.37
N GLY A 273 15.56 -1.50 -17.35
CA GLY A 273 15.85 -0.84 -16.09
C GLY A 273 17.12 -1.33 -15.43
N THR A 274 17.55 -0.55 -14.45
CA THR A 274 18.66 -0.88 -13.58
C THR A 274 18.28 -0.69 -12.13
N TRP A 275 18.88 -1.47 -11.25
CA TRP A 275 18.77 -1.35 -9.80
C TRP A 275 20.12 -1.51 -9.11
N SER A 276 20.15 -1.18 -7.82
CA SER A 276 21.31 -1.35 -6.94
C SER A 276 20.88 -1.75 -5.54
N TYR A 277 21.83 -2.05 -4.67
CA TYR A 277 21.59 -2.14 -3.24
C TYR A 277 21.91 -0.80 -2.57
N CYS A 278 21.10 -0.43 -1.60
CA CYS A 278 21.28 0.77 -0.78
C CYS A 278 21.46 2.02 -1.66
N ASN A 279 22.48 2.84 -1.38
CA ASN A 279 22.76 4.07 -2.12
C ASN A 279 23.69 3.88 -3.33
N ASP A 280 24.02 2.65 -3.70
CA ASP A 280 24.94 2.41 -4.81
C ASP A 280 24.29 2.84 -6.15
N GLU A 281 25.13 3.06 -7.16
CA GLU A 281 24.66 3.41 -8.50
C GLU A 281 23.91 2.22 -9.14
N PRO A 282 22.70 2.42 -9.72
CA PRO A 282 21.97 1.38 -10.43
C PRO A 282 22.77 0.78 -11.59
N THR A 283 23.15 -0.49 -11.46
CA THR A 283 23.98 -1.19 -12.45
C THR A 283 23.51 -2.62 -12.73
N LEU A 284 22.68 -3.18 -11.86
CA LEU A 284 22.10 -4.52 -12.01
C LEU A 284 20.84 -4.42 -12.88
N SER A 285 20.67 -5.32 -13.84
CA SER A 285 19.53 -5.25 -14.77
C SER A 285 18.20 -5.60 -14.10
N TRP A 286 17.15 -4.86 -14.44
CA TRP A 286 15.75 -5.19 -14.17
C TRP A 286 14.96 -4.94 -15.45
N THR A 287 14.31 -5.96 -15.99
CA THR A 287 13.53 -5.82 -17.23
C THR A 287 12.09 -6.21 -16.98
N GLY A 288 11.17 -5.68 -17.79
CA GLY A 288 9.78 -6.08 -17.69
C GLY A 288 8.98 -5.87 -18.96
N THR A 289 7.92 -6.65 -19.10
CA THR A 289 6.94 -6.56 -20.15
C THR A 289 5.56 -6.50 -19.54
N ARG A 290 4.69 -5.67 -20.10
CA ARG A 290 3.31 -5.54 -19.62
C ARG A 290 2.61 -6.87 -19.82
N PHE A 291 1.72 -7.26 -18.91
CA PHE A 291 0.95 -8.49 -19.10
C PHE A 291 0.29 -8.48 -20.47
N SER A 292 0.63 -9.48 -21.28
CA SER A 292 -0.16 -9.83 -22.45
C SER A 292 -1.39 -10.57 -21.95
N GLY A 293 -2.30 -9.87 -21.27
CA GLY A 293 -3.70 -10.26 -21.40
C GLY A 293 -3.97 -10.25 -22.89
N ASP A 294 -4.60 -11.29 -23.43
CA ASP A 294 -4.98 -11.31 -24.84
C ASP A 294 -5.58 -9.95 -25.22
N GLY A 295 -5.35 -9.50 -26.45
CA GLY A 295 -5.77 -8.20 -26.96
C GLY A 295 -7.29 -7.95 -26.95
N SER A 296 -8.08 -8.58 -26.08
CA SER A 296 -9.23 -7.97 -25.46
C SER A 296 -8.80 -6.65 -24.86
N VAL A 297 -8.91 -5.62 -25.69
CA VAL A 297 -9.14 -4.25 -25.28
C VAL A 297 -10.08 -4.34 -24.08
N VAL A 298 -9.51 -4.15 -22.89
CA VAL A 298 -10.31 -3.85 -21.71
C VAL A 298 -10.89 -2.50 -22.07
N THR A 299 -12.00 -2.53 -22.78
CA THR A 299 -12.91 -1.40 -22.90
C THR A 299 -12.99 -0.91 -21.47
N PRO A 300 -12.63 0.35 -21.16
CA PRO A 300 -12.69 0.84 -19.80
C PRO A 300 -14.09 0.54 -19.31
N ILE A 301 -14.23 -0.54 -18.54
CA ILE A 301 -15.47 -0.86 -17.88
C ILE A 301 -15.57 0.33 -16.94
N ALA A 302 -16.57 1.18 -17.19
CA ALA A 302 -16.81 2.39 -16.42
C ALA A 302 -16.52 2.04 -14.96
N PRO A 303 -15.62 2.80 -14.28
CA PRO A 303 -15.03 2.39 -13.03
C PRO A 303 -16.13 1.84 -12.15
N ALA A 304 -16.12 0.52 -11.91
CA ALA A 304 -16.99 -0.07 -10.93
C ALA A 304 -16.70 0.75 -9.67
N PRO A 305 -17.70 1.46 -9.10
CA PRO A 305 -17.43 2.46 -8.09
C PRO A 305 -16.60 1.77 -7.01
N SER A 306 -15.44 2.34 -6.67
CA SER A 306 -14.50 1.76 -5.71
C SER A 306 -15.20 1.37 -4.38
N ALA A 307 -16.32 2.01 -4.04
CA ALA A 307 -17.19 1.61 -2.94
C ALA A 307 -17.85 0.21 -3.06
N ALA A 308 -17.81 -0.46 -4.21
CA ALA A 308 -18.60 -1.66 -4.51
C ALA A 308 -18.01 -2.96 -3.96
N ILE A 309 -16.75 -2.99 -3.50
CA ILE A 309 -16.18 -4.21 -2.93
C ILE A 309 -16.22 -4.29 -1.41
N ALA A 310 -16.43 -3.15 -0.73
CA ALA A 310 -16.58 -3.09 0.73
C ALA A 310 -17.94 -3.67 1.18
N GLY A 311 -17.95 -4.52 2.21
CA GLY A 311 -19.12 -5.23 2.68
C GLY A 311 -18.86 -6.72 2.93
N ALA A 312 -19.89 -7.45 3.36
CA ALA A 312 -19.81 -8.88 3.61
C ALA A 312 -19.98 -9.68 2.30
N TRP A 313 -19.10 -10.66 2.10
CA TRP A 313 -19.16 -11.62 1.00
C TRP A 313 -19.40 -13.02 1.55
N ASN A 314 -20.34 -13.75 0.99
CA ASN A 314 -20.46 -15.19 1.20
C ASN A 314 -19.49 -15.91 0.26
N THR A 315 -18.46 -16.56 0.81
CA THR A 315 -17.40 -17.19 0.01
C THR A 315 -17.32 -18.69 0.23
N SER A 316 -16.59 -19.40 -0.64
CA SER A 316 -16.26 -20.81 -0.46
C SER A 316 -15.49 -21.10 0.84
N GLU A 317 -14.86 -20.09 1.43
CA GLU A 317 -14.10 -20.17 2.68
C GLU A 317 -14.86 -19.50 3.85
N GLY A 318 -16.17 -19.25 3.70
CA GLY A 318 -17.02 -18.62 4.71
C GLY A 318 -17.29 -17.13 4.48
N ILE A 319 -17.92 -16.48 5.47
CA ILE A 319 -18.25 -15.05 5.38
C ILE A 319 -16.98 -14.21 5.44
N MET A 320 -16.82 -13.29 4.49
CA MET A 320 -15.66 -12.44 4.32
C MET A 320 -16.06 -10.95 4.26
N PRO A 321 -16.09 -10.22 5.39
CA PRO A 321 -16.21 -8.77 5.38
C PRO A 321 -14.94 -8.12 4.84
N LEU A 322 -15.09 -7.31 3.79
CA LEU A 322 -14.02 -6.48 3.22
C LEU A 322 -14.25 -5.00 3.56
N THR A 323 -13.17 -4.31 3.89
CA THR A 323 -13.09 -2.86 4.04
C THR A 323 -12.15 -2.32 2.97
N LEU A 324 -12.54 -1.24 2.30
CA LEU A 324 -11.69 -0.54 1.34
C LEU A 324 -11.32 0.84 1.89
N ASN A 325 -10.03 1.15 1.90
CA ASN A 325 -9.51 2.48 2.19
C ASN A 325 -8.51 2.86 1.08
N GLY A 326 -8.92 3.73 0.16
CA GLY A 326 -8.16 4.00 -1.06
C GLY A 326 -8.13 2.76 -1.98
N SER A 327 -6.94 2.30 -2.36
CA SER A 327 -6.74 1.00 -3.03
C SER A 327 -6.49 -0.14 -2.05
N THR A 328 -6.31 0.13 -0.77
CA THR A 328 -6.02 -0.90 0.23
C THR A 328 -7.30 -1.61 0.65
N VAL A 329 -7.32 -2.93 0.48
CA VAL A 329 -8.38 -3.80 0.96
C VAL A 329 -7.89 -4.55 2.20
N THR A 330 -8.70 -4.55 3.25
CA THR A 330 -8.52 -5.43 4.39
C THR A 330 -9.80 -6.21 4.66
N GLY A 331 -9.71 -7.35 5.31
CA GLY A 331 -10.88 -8.12 5.68
C GLY A 331 -10.56 -9.29 6.59
N TYR A 332 -11.62 -10.00 6.96
CA TYR A 332 -11.53 -11.25 7.71
C TYR A 332 -12.29 -12.34 6.96
N TYR A 333 -12.05 -13.62 7.23
CA TYR A 333 -12.84 -14.72 6.63
C TYR A 333 -13.09 -15.87 7.62
N SER A 334 -14.30 -16.42 7.61
CA SER A 334 -14.83 -17.48 8.51
C SER A 334 -14.85 -17.19 10.02
N ASN A 335 -13.97 -16.34 10.56
CA ASN A 335 -13.97 -15.74 11.90
C ASN A 335 -12.90 -14.61 12.02
N ASP A 336 -12.94 -13.82 13.10
CA ASP A 336 -12.07 -12.63 13.33
C ASP A 336 -10.57 -12.94 13.44
N THR A 337 -10.18 -14.22 13.42
CA THR A 337 -8.77 -14.59 13.53
C THR A 337 -8.08 -14.73 12.19
N GLN A 338 -8.77 -14.69 11.05
CA GLN A 338 -8.16 -14.92 9.73
C GLN A 338 -8.29 -13.65 8.90
N ARG A 339 -7.20 -13.22 8.26
CA ARG A 339 -7.09 -11.88 7.68
C ARG A 339 -6.86 -11.97 6.18
N ILE A 340 -7.48 -11.05 5.46
CA ILE A 340 -7.19 -10.69 4.08
C ILE A 340 -6.59 -9.29 4.07
N ASP A 341 -5.52 -9.09 3.31
CA ASP A 341 -5.01 -7.77 3.00
C ASP A 341 -4.39 -7.71 1.60
N GLY A 342 -4.65 -6.62 0.88
CA GLY A 342 -4.22 -6.49 -0.50
C GLY A 342 -4.51 -5.14 -1.11
N THR A 343 -4.27 -5.05 -2.40
CA THR A 343 -4.44 -3.85 -3.22
C THR A 343 -5.47 -4.13 -4.30
N LEU A 344 -6.50 -3.29 -4.39
CA LEU A 344 -7.47 -3.29 -5.49
C LEU A 344 -6.99 -2.39 -6.62
N VAL A 345 -6.88 -2.95 -7.82
CA VAL A 345 -6.66 -2.22 -9.08
C VAL A 345 -7.74 -2.60 -10.07
N GLY A 346 -8.56 -1.63 -10.47
CA GLY A 346 -9.76 -1.90 -11.25
C GLY A 346 -10.74 -2.78 -10.46
N ASN A 347 -11.02 -3.98 -10.98
CA ASN A 347 -11.82 -5.00 -10.31
C ASN A 347 -10.99 -6.17 -9.77
N THR A 348 -9.66 -6.06 -9.75
CA THR A 348 -8.77 -7.13 -9.30
C THR A 348 -8.14 -6.77 -7.97
N LEU A 349 -8.36 -7.60 -6.95
CA LEU A 349 -7.66 -7.55 -5.68
C LEU A 349 -6.52 -8.56 -5.68
N ASP A 350 -5.30 -8.08 -5.60
CA ASP A 350 -4.11 -8.88 -5.35
C ASP A 350 -3.63 -8.68 -3.92
N GLY A 351 -3.29 -9.77 -3.22
CA GLY A 351 -2.90 -9.66 -1.82
C GLY A 351 -2.54 -10.97 -1.18
N TYR A 352 -2.83 -11.07 0.12
CA TYR A 352 -2.50 -12.21 0.96
C TYR A 352 -3.65 -12.58 1.89
N TRP A 353 -3.71 -13.86 2.24
CA TRP A 353 -4.46 -14.37 3.38
C TRP A 353 -3.49 -14.79 4.48
N SER A 354 -3.91 -14.68 5.74
CA SER A 354 -3.16 -15.22 6.88
C SER A 354 -4.07 -15.72 8.00
N LYS A 355 -3.70 -16.82 8.66
CA LYS A 355 -4.43 -17.39 9.82
C LYS A 355 -3.47 -18.00 10.84
N ASN A 356 -4.01 -18.44 11.98
CA ASN A 356 -3.19 -19.02 13.05
C ASN A 356 -2.82 -20.49 12.81
N ASN A 357 -3.58 -21.20 11.98
CA ASN A 357 -3.32 -22.60 11.67
C ASN A 357 -3.86 -22.94 10.28
N SER A 358 -3.03 -23.60 9.48
CA SER A 358 -3.37 -24.08 8.14
C SER A 358 -2.74 -25.44 7.88
N ALA A 359 -3.17 -26.13 6.82
CA ALA A 359 -2.59 -27.41 6.42
C ALA A 359 -1.09 -27.29 6.03
N ARG A 360 -0.60 -26.07 5.78
CA ARG A 360 0.80 -25.77 5.50
C ARG A 360 1.26 -24.53 6.26
N SER A 361 2.41 -24.63 6.89
CA SER A 361 3.18 -23.50 7.45
C SER A 361 4.25 -23.07 6.45
N CYS A 362 4.66 -21.81 6.55
CA CYS A 362 5.64 -21.13 5.71
C CYS A 362 6.90 -20.82 6.52
N ASP A 363 8.06 -20.81 5.87
CA ASP A 363 9.34 -20.53 6.52
C ASP A 363 9.49 -19.06 6.96
N THR A 364 8.59 -18.19 6.47
CA THR A 364 8.56 -16.76 6.77
C THR A 364 7.25 -16.36 7.43
N LEU A 365 7.31 -15.29 8.23
CA LEU A 365 6.14 -14.72 8.87
C LEU A 365 5.52 -13.63 7.99
N TYR A 366 4.20 -13.65 7.88
CA TYR A 366 3.40 -12.58 7.31
C TYR A 366 2.40 -12.09 8.35
N ASN A 367 2.42 -10.79 8.67
CA ASN A 367 1.61 -10.21 9.75
C ASN A 367 1.77 -10.98 11.09
N GLY A 368 2.99 -11.44 11.38
CA GLY A 368 3.32 -12.21 12.59
C GLY A 368 2.85 -13.67 12.58
N ARG A 369 2.49 -14.22 11.41
CA ARG A 369 1.96 -15.59 11.28
C ARG A 369 2.72 -16.37 10.23
N ASP A 370 3.00 -17.62 10.51
CA ASP A 370 3.66 -18.59 9.62
C ASP A 370 2.67 -19.30 8.69
N HIS A 371 1.36 -19.15 8.90
CA HIS A 371 0.33 -19.69 8.01
C HIS A 371 -0.29 -18.58 7.16
N TRP A 372 0.26 -18.37 5.98
CA TRP A 372 -0.20 -17.35 5.04
C TRP A 372 -0.10 -17.84 3.58
N GLY A 373 -0.65 -17.05 2.66
CA GLY A 373 -0.41 -17.25 1.24
C GLY A 373 -1.01 -16.16 0.36
N ARG A 374 -0.69 -16.19 -0.94
CA ARG A 374 -1.15 -15.20 -1.91
C ARG A 374 -2.62 -15.41 -2.29
N ILE A 375 -3.31 -14.31 -2.64
CA ILE A 375 -4.64 -14.30 -3.27
C ILE A 375 -4.66 -13.42 -4.51
N ARG A 376 -5.56 -13.74 -5.43
CA ARG A 376 -6.01 -12.87 -6.51
C ARG A 376 -7.51 -13.03 -6.70
N PHE A 377 -8.30 -11.99 -6.46
CA PHE A 377 -9.76 -11.98 -6.66
C PHE A 377 -10.12 -11.02 -7.79
N VAL A 378 -11.03 -11.41 -8.66
CA VAL A 378 -11.58 -10.61 -9.76
C VAL A 378 -13.08 -10.43 -9.52
N PHE A 379 -13.47 -9.21 -9.17
CA PHE A 379 -14.83 -8.82 -8.85
C PHE A 379 -15.66 -8.56 -10.12
N ASN A 380 -16.87 -9.07 -10.15
CA ASN A 380 -17.84 -8.96 -11.23
C ASN A 380 -19.21 -8.58 -10.64
N GLY A 381 -19.34 -7.33 -10.19
CA GLY A 381 -20.55 -6.84 -9.51
C GLY A 381 -20.72 -7.49 -8.14
N ASN A 382 -21.79 -8.28 -7.97
CA ASN A 382 -22.11 -8.97 -6.71
C ASN A 382 -21.46 -10.36 -6.57
N SER A 383 -20.50 -10.70 -7.42
CA SER A 383 -19.70 -11.93 -7.30
C SER A 383 -18.22 -11.66 -7.53
N PHE A 384 -17.36 -12.59 -7.12
CA PHE A 384 -15.97 -12.65 -7.55
C PHE A 384 -15.54 -14.08 -7.82
N THR A 385 -14.61 -14.22 -8.77
CA THR A 385 -13.79 -15.42 -8.92
C THR A 385 -12.40 -15.12 -8.41
N GLY A 386 -11.74 -16.12 -7.86
CA GLY A 386 -10.44 -15.89 -7.24
C GLY A 386 -9.62 -17.16 -7.12
N VAL A 387 -8.33 -16.94 -6.87
CA VAL A 387 -7.37 -18.00 -6.60
C VAL A 387 -6.56 -17.69 -5.34
N TRP A 388 -6.11 -18.73 -4.66
CA TRP A 388 -5.19 -18.64 -3.52
C TRP A 388 -4.09 -19.71 -3.57
N GLY A 389 -2.99 -19.42 -2.88
CA GLY A 389 -1.82 -20.29 -2.75
C GLY A 389 -1.32 -20.36 -1.30
N TYR A 390 -0.30 -21.18 -1.02
CA TYR A 390 0.42 -21.15 0.26
C TYR A 390 1.71 -20.36 0.10
N CYS A 391 2.06 -19.59 1.12
CA CYS A 391 3.31 -18.83 1.17
C CYS A 391 3.45 -17.94 -0.08
N GLY A 392 4.66 -17.81 -0.62
CA GLY A 392 4.91 -17.04 -1.85
C GLY A 392 4.54 -17.74 -3.16
N GLU A 393 3.97 -18.96 -3.12
CA GLU A 393 3.66 -19.73 -4.33
C GLU A 393 2.57 -19.05 -5.17
N GLU A 394 2.59 -19.30 -6.48
CA GLU A 394 1.56 -18.80 -7.39
C GLU A 394 0.18 -19.38 -7.01
N PRO A 395 -0.84 -18.53 -6.82
CA PRO A 395 -2.19 -18.97 -6.51
C PRO A 395 -2.79 -19.88 -7.59
N THR A 396 -3.19 -21.09 -7.20
CA THR A 396 -3.78 -22.08 -8.12
C THR A 396 -5.10 -22.66 -7.61
N ARG A 397 -5.43 -22.47 -6.33
CA ARG A 397 -6.65 -23.03 -5.73
C ARG A 397 -7.79 -22.04 -5.81
N SER A 398 -8.97 -22.48 -6.20
CA SER A 398 -10.13 -21.60 -6.35
C SER A 398 -10.61 -21.02 -5.01
N TRP A 399 -11.03 -19.76 -5.04
CA TRP A 399 -11.79 -19.09 -3.99
C TRP A 399 -12.85 -18.24 -4.67
N THR A 400 -14.12 -18.51 -4.42
CA THR A 400 -15.23 -17.78 -5.03
C THR A 400 -16.08 -17.10 -3.96
N GLY A 401 -16.80 -16.04 -4.33
CA GLY A 401 -17.77 -15.45 -3.42
C GLY A 401 -18.83 -14.60 -4.10
N SER A 402 -19.90 -14.32 -3.35
CA SER A 402 -21.03 -13.48 -3.76
C SER A 402 -21.60 -12.68 -2.59
N ARG A 403 -22.32 -11.60 -2.88
CA ARG A 403 -23.03 -10.79 -1.89
C ARG A 403 -24.44 -11.29 -1.62
#